data_AF-A0A140LCQ2-F1
#
_entry.id   AF-A0A140LCQ2-F1
#
_cell.length_a   1.000
_cell.length_b   1.000
_cell.length_c   1.000
_cell.angle_alpha   90.00
_cell.angle_beta   90.00
_cell.angle_gamma   90.00
#
_symmetry.space_group_name_H-M   'P 1'
#
loop_
_entity.id
_entity.type
_entity.pdbx_description
1 polymer ?
#
loop_
_entity_poly.entity_id
_entity_poly.type
_entity_poly.pdbx_seq_one_letter_code
_entity_poly.pdbx_strand_id
1 'polypeptide(L)'
;MNDGNIIFSTYDPLDRQIILKSDTWSNHISKHSEATPDDIRLNIEKPVFILKNVKPVKDGSSELIVDETRQDYIGLFKNSQIQRLYIMKTIVEFTSENKGEVVTNYILRKASEIKLIGGVIYDMYKSKNS
;
A
#
# COMPACT_ATOMS: atom_id res chain seq x y z
N MET A 1 13.93 -8.76 21.20
CA MET A 1 13.61 -8.00 19.97
C MET A 1 13.13 -6.65 20.46
N ASN A 2 13.76 -5.54 20.04
CA ASN A 2 13.26 -4.22 20.41
C ASN A 2 11.95 -4.03 19.67
N ASP A 3 10.84 -4.17 20.39
CA ASP A 3 9.50 -3.79 19.94
C ASP A 3 9.48 -2.26 19.81
N GLY A 4 10.15 -1.74 18.77
CA GLY A 4 10.01 -0.34 18.40
C GLY A 4 8.53 -0.04 18.25
N ASN A 5 8.04 0.97 18.98
CA ASN A 5 6.62 1.25 19.19
C ASN A 5 5.80 1.01 17.91
N ILE A 6 4.97 -0.02 17.93
CA ILE A 6 4.09 -0.35 16.80
C ILE A 6 2.97 0.70 16.75
N ILE A 7 2.82 1.36 15.60
CA ILE A 7 1.71 2.31 15.36
C ILE A 7 0.43 1.54 15.10
N PHE A 8 0.50 0.51 14.25
CA PHE A 8 -0.60 -0.41 14.03
C PHE A 8 -0.12 -1.81 13.65
N SER A 9 -0.99 -2.78 13.88
CA SER A 9 -0.94 -4.12 13.29
C SER A 9 -2.28 -4.41 12.62
N THR A 10 -2.25 -4.99 11.42
CA THR A 10 -3.45 -5.40 10.67
C THR A 10 -3.18 -6.66 9.85
N TYR A 11 -4.19 -7.13 9.12
CA TYR A 11 -4.12 -8.27 8.22
C TYR A 11 -4.54 -7.86 6.82
N ASP A 12 -3.88 -8.43 5.82
CA ASP A 12 -4.25 -8.25 4.42
C ASP A 12 -5.31 -9.29 3.96
N PRO A 13 -5.82 -9.20 2.72
CA PRO A 13 -6.76 -10.19 2.17
C PRO A 13 -6.21 -11.62 2.01
N LEU A 14 -4.91 -11.84 2.26
CA LEU A 14 -4.27 -13.16 2.24
C LEU A 14 -4.01 -13.68 3.67
N ASP A 15 -4.64 -13.06 4.68
CA ASP A 15 -4.53 -13.39 6.10
C ASP A 15 -3.09 -13.27 6.67
N ARG A 16 -2.27 -12.39 6.10
CA ARG A 16 -0.89 -12.13 6.55
C ARG A 16 -0.86 -10.94 7.49
N GLN A 17 -0.20 -11.10 8.64
CA GLN A 17 -0.03 -10.01 9.60
C GLN A 17 0.98 -8.99 9.07
N ILE A 18 0.59 -7.72 9.08
CA ILE A 18 1.43 -6.59 8.66
C ILE A 18 1.46 -5.53 9.77
N ILE A 19 2.64 -4.97 10.02
CA ILE A 19 2.84 -3.93 11.03
C ILE A 19 3.42 -2.65 10.42
N LEU A 20 3.10 -1.51 11.02
CA LEU A 20 3.84 -0.26 10.84
C LEU A 20 4.51 0.12 12.16
N LYS A 21 5.83 0.28 12.14
CA LYS A 21 6.61 0.74 13.29
C LYS A 21 6.73 2.27 13.32
N SER A 22 6.88 2.83 14.52
CA SER A 22 7.11 4.26 14.77
C SER A 22 8.30 4.81 14.00
N ASP A 23 9.36 4.02 13.89
CA ASP A 23 10.61 4.43 13.27
C ASP A 23 10.45 4.52 11.75
N THR A 24 9.78 3.54 11.15
CA THR A 24 9.46 3.57 9.72
C THR A 24 8.60 4.80 9.40
N TRP A 25 7.57 5.05 10.21
CA TRP A 25 6.72 6.22 10.05
C TRP A 25 7.51 7.52 10.12
N SER A 26 8.29 7.71 11.19
CA SER A 26 9.00 8.97 11.46
C SER A 26 10.15 9.24 10.49
N ASN A 27 10.82 8.19 10.02
CA ASN A 27 12.02 8.32 9.18
C ASN A 27 11.71 8.28 7.68
N HIS A 28 10.71 7.52 7.25
CA HIS A 28 10.48 7.23 5.83
C HIS A 28 9.15 7.72 5.26
N ILE A 29 8.14 8.01 6.10
CA ILE A 29 6.77 8.27 5.62
C ILE A 29 6.28 9.66 5.99
N SER A 30 6.27 10.01 7.29
CA SER A 30 5.60 11.20 7.82
C SER A 30 6.10 12.53 7.23
N LYS A 31 7.36 12.57 6.78
CA LYS A 31 7.97 13.76 6.17
C LYS A 31 7.42 14.11 4.79
N HIS A 32 6.79 13.16 4.10
CA HIS A 32 6.43 13.29 2.69
C HIS A 32 5.02 12.77 2.35
N SER A 33 4.26 12.27 3.33
CA SER A 33 2.97 11.62 3.07
C SER A 33 1.80 12.51 3.49
N GLU A 34 0.84 12.68 2.58
CA GLU A 34 -0.48 13.23 2.88
C GLU A 34 -1.40 12.19 3.57
N ALA A 35 -1.00 10.92 3.56
CA ALA A 35 -1.73 9.82 4.19
C ALA A 35 -1.40 9.72 5.67
N THR A 36 -2.41 9.40 6.48
CA THR A 36 -2.27 9.03 7.89
C THR A 36 -1.93 7.54 8.04
N PRO A 37 -1.48 7.09 9.23
CA PRO A 37 -1.31 5.66 9.48
C PRO A 37 -2.60 4.85 9.27
N ASP A 38 -3.77 5.42 9.58
CA ASP A 38 -5.06 4.75 9.35
C ASP A 38 -5.37 4.58 7.87
N ASP A 39 -5.03 5.55 7.02
CA ASP A 39 -5.21 5.42 5.58
C ASP A 39 -4.34 4.28 5.01
N ILE A 40 -3.10 4.16 5.51
CA ILE A 40 -2.19 3.07 5.15
C ILE A 40 -2.76 1.73 5.62
N ARG A 41 -3.25 1.66 6.86
CA ARG A 41 -3.88 0.46 7.41
C ARG A 41 -5.07 0.01 6.55
N LEU A 42 -5.95 0.93 6.17
CA LEU A 42 -7.10 0.64 5.30
C LEU A 42 -6.66 0.14 3.91
N ASN A 43 -5.61 0.73 3.34
CA ASN A 43 -5.04 0.29 2.07
C ASN A 43 -4.44 -1.12 2.14
N ILE A 44 -3.93 -1.53 3.31
CA ILE A 44 -3.43 -2.90 3.55
C ILE A 44 -4.58 -3.89 3.71
N GLU A 45 -5.63 -3.51 4.45
CA GLU A 45 -6.80 -4.36 4.70
C GLU A 45 -7.61 -4.60 3.42
N LYS A 46 -7.72 -3.59 2.57
CA LYS A 46 -8.54 -3.61 1.35
C LYS A 46 -7.83 -2.93 0.16
N PRO A 47 -6.70 -3.46 -0.30
CA PRO A 47 -6.04 -2.96 -1.49
C PRO A 47 -6.89 -3.25 -2.72
N VAL A 48 -6.77 -2.41 -3.75
CA VAL A 48 -7.29 -2.72 -5.09
C VAL A 48 -6.41 -3.78 -5.75
N PHE A 49 -5.09 -3.69 -5.58
CA PHE A 49 -4.14 -4.69 -6.08
C PHE A 49 -3.00 -4.94 -5.07
N ILE A 50 -2.52 -6.19 -5.04
CA ILE A 50 -1.26 -6.58 -4.40
C ILE A 50 -0.33 -7.06 -5.51
N LEU A 51 0.76 -6.35 -5.73
CA LEU A 51 1.73 -6.65 -6.80
C LEU A 51 3.03 -7.13 -6.20
N LYS A 52 3.63 -8.18 -6.76
CA LYS A 52 5.02 -8.53 -6.45
C LYS A 52 5.93 -7.44 -7.01
N ASN A 53 6.94 -7.06 -6.24
CA ASN A 53 7.93 -6.11 -6.73
C ASN A 53 8.79 -6.80 -7.80
N VAL A 54 9.02 -6.11 -8.91
CA VAL A 54 9.83 -6.60 -10.03
C VAL A 54 10.97 -5.62 -10.28
N LYS A 55 12.16 -6.15 -10.48
CA LYS A 55 13.36 -5.37 -10.79
C LYS A 55 13.86 -5.77 -12.18
N PRO A 56 14.28 -4.80 -13.01
CA PRO A 56 14.93 -5.13 -14.27
C PRO A 56 16.23 -5.89 -13.99
N VAL A 57 16.55 -6.87 -14.82
CA VAL A 57 17.88 -7.49 -14.80
C VAL A 57 18.91 -6.41 -15.14
N LYS A 58 19.93 -6.26 -14.28
CA LYS A 58 21.11 -5.45 -14.59
C LYS A 58 21.68 -6.04 -15.89
N ASP A 59 21.85 -5.23 -16.93
CA ASP A 59 22.37 -5.56 -18.28
C ASP A 59 21.38 -5.38 -19.44
N GLY A 60 20.23 -4.73 -19.21
CA GLY A 60 19.37 -4.26 -20.30
C GLY A 60 18.55 -5.36 -20.99
N SER A 61 18.52 -6.56 -20.41
CA SER A 61 17.57 -7.59 -20.84
C SER A 61 16.13 -7.18 -20.51
N SER A 62 15.16 -7.68 -21.30
CA SER A 62 13.73 -7.51 -21.02
C SER A 62 13.21 -8.45 -19.92
N GLU A 63 14.09 -9.27 -19.32
CA GLU A 63 13.72 -10.14 -18.22
C GLU A 63 13.57 -9.35 -16.91
N LEU A 64 12.61 -9.80 -16.09
CA LEU A 64 12.30 -9.20 -14.80
C LEU A 64 12.61 -10.21 -13.70
N ILE A 65 13.34 -9.77 -12.68
CA ILE A 65 13.55 -10.53 -11.45
C ILE A 65 12.45 -10.16 -10.47
N VAL A 66 11.71 -11.17 -10.02
CA VAL A 66 10.67 -11.01 -9.01
C VAL A 66 11.32 -11.01 -7.63
N ASP A 67 11.06 -9.95 -6.86
CA ASP A 67 11.42 -9.85 -5.45
C ASP A 67 10.29 -10.46 -4.61
N GLU A 68 10.45 -11.72 -4.24
CA GLU A 68 9.41 -12.50 -3.56
C GLU A 68 9.10 -11.99 -2.14
N THR A 69 10.02 -11.25 -1.52
CA THR A 69 9.83 -10.72 -0.17
C THR A 69 9.19 -9.33 -0.17
N ARG A 70 9.05 -8.66 -1.32
CA ARG A 70 8.55 -7.29 -1.36
C ARG A 70 7.31 -7.15 -2.23
N GLN A 71 6.28 -6.52 -1.68
CA GLN A 71 5.01 -6.35 -2.35
C GLN A 71 4.49 -4.91 -2.25
N ASP A 72 3.82 -4.50 -3.31
CA ASP A 72 3.20 -3.19 -3.45
C ASP A 72 1.68 -3.32 -3.30
N TYR A 73 1.13 -2.65 -2.28
CA TYR A 73 -0.30 -2.54 -2.00
C TYR A 73 -0.82 -1.27 -2.65
N ILE A 74 -1.60 -1.43 -3.70
CA ILE A 74 -2.14 -0.33 -4.49
C ILE A 74 -3.61 -0.15 -4.14
N GLY A 75 -3.98 1.07 -3.77
CA GLY A 75 -5.38 1.41 -3.54
C GLY A 75 -5.69 2.87 -3.81
N LEU A 76 -6.92 3.24 -3.50
CA LEU A 76 -7.43 4.59 -3.69
C LEU A 76 -7.38 5.35 -2.38
N PHE A 77 -6.78 6.54 -2.43
CA PHE A 77 -6.70 7.46 -1.30
C PHE A 77 -7.62 8.66 -1.54
N LYS A 78 -8.55 8.85 -0.61
CA LYS A 78 -9.47 9.98 -0.60
C LYS A 78 -8.87 11.10 0.24
N ASN A 79 -8.28 12.11 -0.42
CA ASN A 79 -7.84 13.30 0.30
C ASN A 79 -9.05 14.23 0.52
N SER A 80 -9.56 14.20 1.76
CA SER A 80 -10.75 14.96 2.16
C SER A 80 -10.51 16.47 2.27
N GLN A 81 -9.26 16.92 2.45
CA GLN A 81 -8.94 18.36 2.55
C GLN A 81 -9.10 19.06 1.20
N ILE A 82 -8.57 18.44 0.14
CA ILE A 82 -8.60 19.00 -1.22
C ILE A 82 -9.69 18.37 -2.11
N GLN A 83 -10.50 17.49 -1.53
CA GLN A 83 -11.62 16.80 -2.17
C GLN A 83 -11.24 16.05 -3.46
N ARG A 84 -10.12 15.31 -3.43
CA ARG A 84 -9.56 14.59 -4.59
C ARG A 84 -9.24 13.14 -4.29
N LEU A 85 -9.18 12.35 -5.36
CA LEU A 85 -8.81 10.94 -5.33
C LEU A 85 -7.39 10.75 -5.88
N TYR A 86 -6.57 9.99 -5.16
CA TYR A 86 -5.21 9.64 -5.53
C TYR A 86 -5.02 8.13 -5.52
N ILE A 87 -3.95 7.68 -6.17
CA ILE A 87 -3.45 6.32 -6.02
C ILE A 87 -2.46 6.30 -4.85
N MET A 88 -2.72 5.46 -3.86
CA MET A 88 -1.78 5.15 -2.80
C MET A 88 -1.04 3.86 -3.14
N LYS A 89 0.28 3.90 -2.93
CA LYS A 89 1.16 2.73 -3.00
C LYS A 89 1.84 2.56 -1.65
N THR A 90 1.44 1.55 -0.90
CA THR A 90 2.10 1.13 0.33
C THR A 90 3.04 -0.03 0.00
N ILE A 91 4.29 0.05 0.43
CA ILE A 91 5.26 -1.02 0.19
C ILE A 91 5.47 -1.80 1.48
N VAL A 92 5.35 -3.12 1.37
CA VAL A 92 5.51 -4.06 2.49
C VAL A 92 6.61 -5.05 2.14
N GLU A 93 7.52 -5.27 3.10
CA GLU A 93 8.52 -6.33 3.05
C GLU A 93 8.15 -7.45 4.01
N PHE A 94 8.23 -8.69 3.55
CA PHE A 94 7.86 -9.89 4.25
C PHE A 94 9.10 -10.65 4.70
N THR A 95 9.04 -11.14 5.93
CA THR A 95 9.95 -12.16 6.43
C THR A 95 9.56 -13.55 5.89
N SER A 96 10.45 -14.53 6.05
CA SER A 96 10.17 -15.93 5.71
C SER A 96 8.98 -16.54 6.47
N GLU A 97 8.54 -15.92 7.57
CA GLU A 97 7.37 -16.33 8.36
C GLU A 97 6.06 -15.68 7.90
N ASN A 98 6.02 -15.05 6.71
CA ASN A 98 4.87 -14.30 6.20
C ASN A 98 4.40 -13.13 7.10
N LYS A 99 5.26 -12.66 8.02
CA LYS A 99 5.04 -11.40 8.73
C LYS A 99 5.58 -10.25 7.88
N GLY A 100 4.71 -9.29 7.57
CA GLY A 100 5.02 -8.12 6.78
C GLY A 100 5.30 -6.87 7.63
N GLU A 101 6.18 -6.02 7.13
CA GLU A 101 6.47 -4.71 7.69
C GLU A 101 6.31 -3.65 6.60
N VAL A 102 5.55 -2.60 6.89
CA VAL A 102 5.49 -1.42 6.02
C VAL A 102 6.86 -0.76 6.03
N VAL A 103 7.45 -0.57 4.85
CA VAL A 103 8.76 0.09 4.68
C VAL A 103 8.65 1.51 4.13
N THR A 104 7.62 1.81 3.35
CA THR A 104 7.34 3.17 2.87
C THR A 104 5.92 3.28 2.31
N ASN A 105 5.45 4.51 2.08
CA ASN A 105 4.17 4.81 1.47
C ASN A 105 4.26 6.03 0.55
N TYR A 106 3.69 5.92 -0.65
CA TYR A 106 3.64 6.99 -1.64
C TYR A 106 2.21 7.32 -2.02
N ILE A 107 1.91 8.61 -2.13
CA ILE A 107 0.78 9.12 -2.90
C ILE A 107 1.31 9.44 -4.30
N LEU A 108 0.98 8.60 -5.28
CA LEU A 108 1.63 8.65 -6.59
C LEU A 108 1.10 9.79 -7.46
N ARG A 109 -0.11 9.63 -7.99
CA ARG A 109 -0.74 10.59 -8.91
C ARG A 109 -2.22 10.70 -8.61
N LYS A 110 -2.78 11.82 -9.03
CA LYS A 110 -4.23 12.04 -9.05
C LYS A 110 -4.87 10.92 -9.87
N ALA A 111 -5.80 10.18 -9.28
CA ALA A 111 -6.47 9.06 -9.94
C ALA A 111 -7.50 9.56 -10.98
N SER A 112 -8.10 10.72 -10.74
CA SER A 112 -9.00 11.36 -11.70
C SER A 112 -9.07 12.87 -11.48
N GLU A 113 -9.52 13.62 -12.48
CA GLU A 113 -9.82 15.04 -12.28
C GLU A 113 -11.06 15.32 -11.43
N ILE A 114 -11.82 14.27 -11.12
CA ILE A 114 -13.16 14.33 -10.59
C ILE A 114 -13.10 14.71 -9.10
N LYS A 115 -13.92 15.69 -8.71
CA LYS A 115 -14.17 16.05 -7.32
C LYS A 115 -14.89 14.88 -6.64
N LEU A 116 -14.69 14.67 -5.33
CA LEU A 116 -15.36 13.58 -4.58
C LEU A 116 -16.90 13.66 -4.56
N ILE A 117 -17.48 14.67 -5.21
CA ILE A 117 -18.92 14.90 -5.37
C ILE A 117 -19.26 14.69 -6.85
N GLY A 118 -20.15 13.72 -7.13
CA GLY A 118 -20.72 13.49 -8.46
C GLY A 118 -19.94 12.53 -9.38
N GLY A 119 -18.88 11.88 -8.89
CA GLY A 119 -18.15 10.84 -9.63
C GLY A 119 -18.66 9.42 -9.36
N VAL A 120 -18.60 8.55 -10.36
CA VAL A 120 -18.85 7.11 -10.21
C VAL A 120 -17.50 6.39 -10.19
N ILE A 121 -17.22 5.67 -9.10
CA ILE A 121 -16.08 4.75 -9.03
C ILE A 121 -16.65 3.35 -9.26
N TYR A 122 -16.29 2.73 -10.39
CA TYR A 122 -16.63 1.35 -10.66
C TYR A 122 -15.69 0.44 -9.87
N ASP A 123 -16.19 -0.11 -8.77
CA ASP A 123 -15.52 -1.18 -8.04
C ASP A 123 -16.08 -2.52 -8.56
N MET A 124 -15.33 -3.19 -9.44
CA MET A 124 -15.76 -4.47 -9.99
C MET A 124 -15.47 -5.60 -9.00
N TYR A 125 -16.32 -5.76 -7.97
CA TYR A 125 -16.40 -7.04 -7.28
C TYR A 125 -17.06 -8.05 -8.22
N LYS A 126 -16.30 -9.06 -8.66
CA LYS A 126 -16.91 -10.28 -9.21
C LYS A 126 -17.68 -10.95 -8.07
N SER A 127 -19.00 -10.78 -8.08
CA SER A 127 -19.94 -11.70 -7.42
C SER A 127 -19.55 -13.12 -7.84
N LYS A 128 -19.04 -13.93 -6.90
CA LYS A 128 -19.09 -15.38 -7.06
C LYS A 128 -20.57 -15.73 -7.02
N ASN A 129 -21.15 -15.96 -8.19
CA ASN A 129 -22.51 -16.46 -8.31
C ASN A 129 -22.66 -17.70 -7.41
N SER A 130 -23.67 -17.63 -6.53
CA SER A 130 -24.21 -18.75 -5.77
C SER A 130 -24.81 -19.80 -6.68
#